data_AF-A0A219ACN3-F1
#
_entry.id   AF-A0A219ACN3-F1
#
_cell.length_a   1.000
_cell.length_b   1.000
_cell.length_c   1.000
_cell.angle_alpha   90.00
_cell.angle_beta   90.00
_cell.angle_gamma   90.00
#
_symmetry.space_group_name_H-M   'P 1'
#
loop_
_entity.id
_entity.type
_entity.pdbx_description
1 polymer ?
#
loop_
_entity_poly.entity_id
_entity_poly.type
_entity_poly.pdbx_seq_one_letter_code
_entity_poly.pdbx_strand_id
1 'polypeptide(L)'
;MKNKTEVKLIKNRAIIKFEGKNFLGEIGIDGRIFKALTYARISVGVISQQAIENGISVLVSEADAEKAVNCLINEFEQERKSGKVSLIYSISNVSVIGFVSKDFNKIMSELGRNNIFPLILNQVAAENRVNIVVTSSQDEKAKNIIEAEIFARPKTVHLAIIGHGNVGSTLIDQVLESSEEIRNRKKIDLKIVAVANSKKIALNRSGFSENWNEEILVAERPSKVEELIAFSQQNQLENLIVVDNTASKEFVKNYPVLAENGFDLVSSNKIFNTLPISEYRNFRHILNKKNKKYLYETNVGAGLPLIDTIKLLHLSGENITRIKGVFSGSLSYIFNNFSVRDEKFSTILKEAVEKGFTEPDPREDLSGSDVARKLLILARELDLINEFGDIKIENLVPENFRNLTKDDFIARLSELDEVFDEVKNSQQKNHVLRFTGDLHGDLQQEKGELDVKLISVPADSALGQLKGSDSIFEIYTESYGENPIVIMGAGAGAKVTARGVFGDILRLSENK
;
A
#
# COMPACT_ATOMS: atom_id res chain seq x y z
N MET A 1 -13.97 1.99 43.73
CA MET A 1 -13.56 3.05 42.76
C MET A 1 -13.11 2.36 41.49
N LYS A 2 -13.84 2.49 40.38
CA LYS A 2 -13.37 1.98 39.07
C LYS A 2 -12.07 2.71 38.75
N ASN A 3 -10.94 2.00 38.71
CA ASN A 3 -9.68 2.52 38.15
C ASN A 3 -9.99 2.98 36.72
N LYS A 4 -10.19 4.29 36.52
CA LYS A 4 -10.23 4.85 35.17
C LYS A 4 -8.84 4.63 34.60
N THR A 5 -8.73 3.74 33.63
CA THR A 5 -7.56 3.62 32.76
C THR A 5 -7.38 5.00 32.14
N GLU A 6 -6.38 5.76 32.60
CA GLU A 6 -6.15 7.14 32.15
C GLU A 6 -4.83 7.16 31.39
N VAL A 7 -4.87 7.68 30.16
CA VAL A 7 -3.68 7.97 29.36
C VAL A 7 -3.27 9.40 29.68
N LYS A 8 -2.10 9.59 30.28
CA LYS A 8 -1.57 10.89 30.67
C LYS A 8 -0.44 11.30 29.75
N LEU A 9 -0.57 12.45 29.11
CA LEU A 9 0.46 13.07 28.29
C LEU A 9 1.07 14.26 29.02
N ILE A 10 2.39 14.24 29.17
CA ILE A 10 3.16 15.32 29.78
C ILE A 10 4.17 15.83 28.75
N LYS A 11 3.99 17.07 28.30
CA LYS A 11 4.85 17.74 27.30
C LYS A 11 6.00 18.54 27.94
N ASN A 12 6.85 19.10 27.09
CA ASN A 12 7.94 20.03 27.43
C ASN A 12 8.93 19.42 28.42
N ARG A 13 9.40 18.21 28.08
CA ARG A 13 10.35 17.44 28.87
C ARG A 13 11.66 17.28 28.12
N ALA A 14 12.71 16.97 28.87
CA ALA A 14 14.00 16.59 28.33
C ALA A 14 14.49 15.30 28.99
N ILE A 15 15.16 14.45 28.21
CA ILE A 15 15.90 13.29 28.71
C ILE A 15 17.31 13.76 29.02
N ILE A 16 17.77 13.60 30.25
CA ILE A 16 19.17 13.71 30.61
C ILE A 16 19.78 12.33 30.51
N LYS A 17 20.73 12.16 29.60
CA LYS A 17 21.51 10.93 29.46
C LYS A 17 22.83 11.08 30.19
N PHE A 18 23.12 10.12 31.04
CA PHE A 18 24.38 9.96 31.73
C PHE A 18 24.96 8.59 31.38
N GLU A 19 26.13 8.57 30.76
CA GLU A 19 26.76 7.37 30.23
C GLU A 19 28.19 7.23 30.73
N GLY A 20 28.62 6.00 30.94
CA GLY A 20 30.00 5.67 31.26
C GLY A 20 30.32 4.20 31.06
N LYS A 21 31.45 3.78 31.63
CA LYS A 21 31.99 2.43 31.46
C LYS A 21 32.07 1.73 32.81
N ASN A 22 31.58 0.49 32.85
CA ASN A 22 31.75 -0.42 33.99
C ASN A 22 31.22 0.18 35.32
N PHE A 23 30.03 0.79 35.31
CA PHE A 23 29.38 1.17 36.58
C PHE A 23 28.90 -0.03 37.39
N LEU A 24 28.87 -1.22 36.77
CA LEU A 24 28.56 -2.48 37.43
C LEU A 24 29.46 -2.69 38.66
N GLY A 25 28.87 -2.59 39.85
CA GLY A 25 29.55 -2.76 41.14
C GLY A 25 30.19 -1.50 41.74
N GLU A 26 30.10 -0.34 41.09
CA GLU A 26 30.57 0.94 41.64
C GLU A 26 29.51 1.52 42.59
N ILE A 27 29.87 1.67 43.86
CA ILE A 27 28.93 2.13 44.89
C ILE A 27 28.74 3.65 44.81
N GLY A 28 27.50 4.08 44.66
CA GLY A 28 27.10 5.47 44.93
C GLY A 28 27.02 6.41 43.72
N ILE A 29 27.24 5.93 42.49
CA ILE A 29 27.07 6.75 41.27
C ILE A 29 25.62 7.25 41.15
N ASP A 30 24.63 6.35 41.16
CA ASP A 30 23.23 6.74 41.05
C ASP A 30 22.80 7.69 42.18
N GLY A 31 23.24 7.39 43.41
CA GLY A 31 22.99 8.24 44.57
C GLY A 31 23.54 9.66 44.39
N ARG A 32 24.75 9.81 43.83
CA ARG A 32 25.35 11.11 43.52
C ARG A 32 24.61 11.85 42.41
N ILE A 33 24.15 11.16 41.37
CA ILE A 33 23.34 11.75 40.29
C ILE A 33 22.06 12.38 40.88
N PHE A 34 21.29 11.61 41.65
CA PHE A 34 20.05 12.12 42.25
C PHE A 34 20.30 13.21 43.30
N LYS A 35 21.40 13.10 44.07
CA LYS A 35 21.80 14.12 45.05
C LYS A 35 22.15 15.44 44.37
N ALA A 36 22.94 15.42 43.29
CA ALA A 36 23.31 16.61 42.53
C ALA A 36 22.07 17.30 41.92
N LEU A 37 21.16 16.53 41.32
CA LEU A 37 19.90 17.05 40.77
C LEU A 37 19.01 17.63 41.88
N THR A 38 18.96 16.98 43.05
CA THR A 38 18.20 17.46 44.21
C THR A 38 18.76 18.79 44.73
N TYR A 39 20.08 18.92 44.87
CA TYR A 39 20.72 20.19 45.27
C TYR A 39 20.50 21.30 44.25
N ALA A 40 20.43 20.96 42.97
CA ALA A 40 20.04 21.87 41.90
C ALA A 40 18.52 22.20 41.89
N ARG A 41 17.72 21.62 42.81
CA ARG A 41 16.25 21.75 42.87
C ARG A 41 15.54 21.31 41.59
N ILE A 42 16.05 20.27 40.93
CA ILE A 42 15.52 19.75 39.67
C ILE A 42 14.65 18.53 39.99
N SER A 43 13.39 18.58 39.57
CA SER A 43 12.46 17.46 39.72
C SER A 43 12.71 16.41 38.64
N VAL A 44 12.87 15.16 39.07
CA VAL A 44 13.10 14.01 38.19
C VAL A 44 11.81 13.20 38.06
N GLY A 45 11.45 12.87 36.81
CA GLY A 45 10.31 12.05 36.45
C GLY A 45 10.71 10.61 36.14
N VAL A 46 10.38 10.14 34.93
CA VAL A 46 10.69 8.78 34.47
C VAL A 46 12.21 8.52 34.53
N ILE A 47 12.58 7.39 35.11
CA ILE A 47 13.96 6.91 35.20
C ILE A 47 14.08 5.63 34.38
N SER A 48 15.14 5.50 33.60
CA SER A 48 15.48 4.30 32.84
C SER A 48 16.97 4.03 32.94
N GLN A 49 17.33 2.83 33.37
CA GLN A 49 18.70 2.36 33.35
C GLN A 49 19.02 1.77 31.96
N GLN A 50 20.22 1.98 31.45
CA GLN A 50 20.68 1.37 30.21
C GLN A 50 21.08 -0.09 30.45
N ALA A 51 21.13 -0.89 29.37
CA ALA A 51 21.54 -2.29 29.46
C ALA A 51 22.96 -2.42 30.05
N ILE A 52 23.13 -3.37 30.98
CA ILE A 52 24.43 -3.69 31.63
C ILE A 52 24.96 -2.50 32.46
N GLU A 53 24.06 -1.76 33.11
CA GLU A 53 24.35 -0.65 34.04
C GLU A 53 25.27 0.47 33.52
N ASN A 54 25.52 0.58 32.21
CA ASN A 54 26.49 1.55 31.67
C ASN A 54 25.98 3.00 31.59
N GLY A 55 24.80 3.27 32.14
CA GLY A 55 24.24 4.62 32.14
C GLY A 55 22.83 4.67 32.70
N ILE A 56 22.42 5.90 33.02
CA ILE A 56 21.07 6.22 33.48
C ILE A 56 20.50 7.34 32.62
N SER A 57 19.22 7.25 32.33
CA SER A 57 18.44 8.29 31.67
C SER A 57 17.37 8.76 32.63
N VAL A 58 17.35 10.06 32.89
CA VAL A 58 16.34 10.68 33.77
C VAL A 58 15.59 11.75 33.01
N LEU A 59 14.28 11.80 33.22
CA LEU A 59 13.45 12.81 32.60
C LEU A 59 13.31 14.04 33.51
N VAL A 60 13.49 15.23 32.97
CA VAL A 60 13.33 16.50 33.68
C VAL A 60 12.41 17.46 32.91
N SER A 61 12.05 18.59 33.52
CA SER A 61 11.47 19.72 32.79
C SER A 61 12.45 20.22 31.74
N GLU A 62 11.99 20.54 30.54
CA GLU A 62 12.88 21.06 29.48
C GLU A 62 13.59 22.36 29.89
N ALA A 63 12.92 23.20 30.69
CA ALA A 63 13.52 24.42 31.25
C ALA A 63 14.70 24.15 32.21
N ASP A 64 14.76 22.95 32.80
CA ASP A 64 15.82 22.54 33.73
C ASP A 64 16.94 21.76 33.03
N ALA A 65 16.83 21.48 31.72
CA ALA A 65 17.69 20.54 31.03
C ALA A 65 19.17 20.94 31.06
N GLU A 66 19.47 22.19 30.70
CA GLU A 66 20.83 22.72 30.69
C GLU A 66 21.42 22.77 32.12
N LYS A 67 20.61 23.19 33.09
CA LYS A 67 20.98 23.20 34.50
C LYS A 67 21.31 21.80 35.01
N ALA A 68 20.52 20.80 34.61
CA ALA A 68 20.72 19.40 34.96
C ALA A 68 22.05 18.87 34.39
N VAL A 69 22.32 19.12 33.11
CA VAL A 69 23.58 18.71 32.47
C VAL A 69 24.77 19.35 33.16
N ASN A 70 24.74 20.67 33.38
CA ASN A 70 25.85 21.39 34.00
C ASN A 70 26.12 20.94 35.43
N CYS A 71 25.07 20.70 36.24
CA CYS A 71 25.27 20.23 37.60
C CYS A 71 25.88 18.82 37.66
N LEU A 72 25.50 17.92 36.75
CA LEU A 72 26.06 16.57 36.66
C LEU A 72 27.49 16.59 36.11
N ILE A 73 27.80 17.46 35.15
CA ILE A 73 29.18 17.64 34.65
C ILE A 73 30.10 18.10 35.79
N ASN A 74 29.64 19.04 36.61
CA ASN A 74 30.42 19.54 37.75
C ASN A 74 30.57 18.47 38.85
N GLU A 75 29.51 17.73 39.18
CA GLU A 75 29.55 16.66 40.20
C GLU A 75 30.51 15.52 39.81
N PHE A 76 30.61 15.20 38.52
CA PHE A 76 31.39 14.06 38.01
C PHE A 76 32.64 14.47 37.21
N GLU A 77 33.20 15.65 37.48
CA GLU A 77 34.34 16.19 36.72
C GLU A 77 35.56 15.25 36.76
N GLN A 78 35.83 14.64 37.92
CA GLN A 78 36.97 13.72 38.11
C GLN A 78 36.76 12.42 37.32
N GLU A 79 35.56 11.84 37.37
CA GLU A 79 35.21 10.62 36.66
C GLU A 79 35.23 10.85 35.14
N ARG A 80 34.81 12.03 34.68
CA ARG A 80 34.94 12.44 33.28
C ARG A 80 36.40 12.53 32.85
N LYS A 81 37.26 13.18 33.65
CA LYS A 81 38.71 13.28 33.37
C LYS A 81 39.39 11.91 33.34
N SER A 82 38.97 10.98 34.21
CA SER A 82 39.48 9.60 34.22
C SER A 82 38.92 8.70 33.11
N GLY A 83 37.92 9.18 32.35
CA GLY A 83 37.24 8.42 31.30
C GLY A 83 36.21 7.39 31.79
N LYS A 84 35.90 7.37 33.10
CA LYS A 84 34.85 6.52 33.68
C LYS A 84 33.45 6.98 33.27
N VAL A 85 33.20 8.28 33.25
CA VAL A 85 31.97 8.89 32.71
C VAL A 85 32.28 9.45 31.33
N SER A 86 31.65 8.92 30.30
CA SER A 86 31.91 9.30 28.90
C SER A 86 31.11 10.53 28.51
N LEU A 87 29.79 10.49 28.69
CA LEU A 87 28.87 11.50 28.15
C LEU A 87 27.81 11.89 29.17
N ILE A 88 27.52 13.18 29.21
CA ILE A 88 26.38 13.76 29.93
C ILE A 88 25.77 14.80 28.98
N TYR A 89 24.54 14.57 28.55
CA TYR A 89 23.87 15.44 27.59
C TYR A 89 22.36 15.35 27.71
N SER A 90 21.65 16.33 27.15
CA SER A 90 20.19 16.37 27.13
C SER A 90 19.62 16.14 25.74
N ILE A 91 18.48 15.45 25.66
CA ILE A 91 17.63 15.35 24.49
C ILE A 91 16.32 16.07 24.82
N SER A 92 16.13 17.26 24.25
CA SER A 92 14.97 18.12 24.46
C SER A 92 13.82 17.79 23.48
N ASN A 93 12.71 18.53 23.55
CA ASN A 93 11.51 18.31 22.71
C ASN A 93 10.97 16.87 22.80
N VAL A 94 10.82 16.35 24.01
CA VAL A 94 10.17 15.07 24.25
C VAL A 94 8.92 15.20 25.11
N SER A 95 8.04 14.22 24.97
CA SER A 95 6.82 14.07 25.74
C SER A 95 6.75 12.69 26.36
N VAL A 96 6.11 12.58 27.52
CA VAL A 96 5.89 11.30 28.22
C VAL A 96 4.43 10.93 28.17
N ILE A 97 4.17 9.67 27.80
CA ILE A 97 2.84 9.08 27.81
C ILE A 97 2.83 7.95 28.82
N GLY A 98 2.10 8.16 29.91
CA GLY A 98 1.85 7.15 30.95
C GLY A 98 0.48 6.54 30.77
N PHE A 99 0.38 5.21 30.79
CA PHE A 99 -0.88 4.50 30.64
C PHE A 99 -0.87 3.14 31.35
N VAL A 100 -2.04 2.51 31.45
CA VAL A 100 -2.22 1.16 32.00
C VAL A 100 -2.84 0.28 30.94
N SER A 101 -2.18 -0.80 30.53
CA SER A 101 -2.73 -1.73 29.54
C SER A 101 -2.14 -3.13 29.67
N LYS A 102 -3.00 -4.15 29.59
CA LYS A 102 -2.59 -5.56 29.49
C LYS A 102 -2.06 -5.89 28.09
N ASP A 103 -2.49 -5.14 27.07
CA ASP A 103 -2.19 -5.37 25.66
C ASP A 103 -1.00 -4.52 25.18
N PHE A 104 0.04 -4.40 26.01
CA PHE A 104 1.23 -3.60 25.73
C PHE A 104 1.88 -3.96 24.39
N ASN A 105 1.99 -5.26 24.08
CA ASN A 105 2.59 -5.72 22.82
C ASN A 105 1.82 -5.23 21.59
N LYS A 106 0.48 -5.20 21.66
CA LYS A 106 -0.36 -4.69 20.59
C LYS A 106 -0.18 -3.19 20.40
N ILE A 107 -0.16 -2.42 21.50
CA ILE A 107 0.13 -0.99 21.48
C ILE A 107 1.50 -0.71 20.83
N MET A 108 2.55 -1.46 21.21
CA MET A 108 3.87 -1.28 20.62
C MET A 108 3.91 -1.62 19.13
N SER A 109 3.19 -2.65 18.70
CA SER A 109 3.03 -2.98 17.28
C SER A 109 2.35 -1.82 16.52
N GLU A 110 1.30 -1.22 17.08
CA GLU A 110 0.58 -0.10 16.47
C GLU A 110 1.42 1.18 16.39
N LEU A 111 2.20 1.48 17.43
CA LEU A 111 3.16 2.58 17.44
C LEU A 111 4.24 2.36 16.38
N GLY A 112 4.84 1.17 16.32
CA GLY A 112 5.86 0.81 15.34
C GLY A 112 5.35 0.92 13.89
N ARG A 113 4.13 0.45 13.62
CA ARG A 113 3.45 0.63 12.32
C ARG A 113 3.27 2.10 11.95
N ASN A 114 3.19 2.98 12.93
CA ASN A 114 3.07 4.42 12.73
C ASN A 114 4.43 5.16 12.73
N ASN A 115 5.54 4.42 12.65
CA ASN A 115 6.92 4.90 12.76
C ASN A 115 7.21 5.64 14.07
N ILE A 116 6.56 5.21 15.17
CA ILE A 116 6.78 5.74 16.51
C ILE A 116 7.57 4.70 17.31
N PHE A 117 8.80 5.06 17.64
CA PHE A 117 9.69 4.24 18.46
C PHE A 117 10.05 5.03 19.72
N PRO A 118 9.58 4.59 20.91
CA PRO A 118 9.91 5.28 22.15
C PRO A 118 11.42 5.40 22.37
N LEU A 119 11.86 6.59 22.78
CA LEU A 119 13.24 6.87 23.19
C LEU A 119 13.55 6.22 24.55
N ILE A 120 12.54 6.14 25.41
CA ILE A 120 12.58 5.43 26.69
C ILE A 120 11.29 4.63 26.82
N LEU A 121 11.42 3.41 27.32
CA LEU A 121 10.32 2.55 27.72
C LEU A 121 10.56 2.10 29.17
N ASN A 122 9.63 2.41 30.05
CA ASN A 122 9.61 1.93 31.43
C ASN A 122 8.28 1.21 31.66
N GLN A 123 8.34 -0.08 32.02
CA GLN A 123 7.16 -0.90 32.25
C GLN A 123 7.25 -1.60 33.61
N VAL A 124 6.16 -1.49 34.37
CA VAL A 124 5.94 -2.29 35.58
C VAL A 124 4.95 -3.39 35.22
N ALA A 125 5.48 -4.56 34.83
CA ALA A 125 4.70 -5.67 34.28
C ALA A 125 3.57 -6.13 35.22
N ALA A 126 3.85 -6.27 36.52
CA ALA A 126 2.86 -6.71 37.50
C ALA A 126 1.65 -5.76 37.61
N GLU A 127 1.84 -4.47 37.34
CA GLU A 127 0.78 -3.45 37.43
C GLU A 127 0.23 -3.05 36.06
N ASN A 128 0.75 -3.63 34.97
CA ASN A 128 0.44 -3.24 33.59
C ASN A 128 0.64 -1.74 33.31
N ARG A 129 1.51 -1.08 34.09
CA ARG A 129 1.80 0.35 33.96
C ARG A 129 2.97 0.54 33.01
N VAL A 130 2.79 1.42 32.05
CA VAL A 130 3.79 1.72 31.02
C VAL A 130 3.97 3.23 30.95
N ASN A 131 5.22 3.66 30.93
CA ASN A 131 5.61 5.00 30.54
C ASN A 131 6.48 4.89 29.29
N ILE A 132 6.08 5.58 28.24
CA ILE A 132 6.92 5.78 27.05
C ILE A 132 7.30 7.23 26.93
N VAL A 133 8.50 7.47 26.42
CA VAL A 133 8.96 8.82 26.05
C VAL A 133 9.12 8.87 24.55
N VAL A 134 8.45 9.81 23.90
CA VAL A 134 8.45 10.02 22.44
C VAL A 134 8.85 11.45 22.12
N THR A 135 9.22 11.74 20.88
CA THR A 135 9.46 13.13 20.46
C THR A 135 8.16 13.92 20.47
N SER A 136 8.22 15.23 20.76
CA SER A 136 7.05 16.11 20.76
C SER A 136 6.36 16.19 19.39
N SER A 137 7.06 15.87 18.30
CA SER A 137 6.51 15.77 16.95
C SER A 137 5.59 14.55 16.73
N GLN A 138 5.54 13.60 17.67
CA GLN A 138 4.78 12.36 17.57
C GLN A 138 3.84 12.12 18.76
N ASP A 139 3.74 13.07 19.68
CA ASP A 139 3.11 12.84 20.98
C ASP A 139 1.59 12.73 20.93
N GLU A 140 0.92 13.58 20.15
CA GLU A 140 -0.53 13.50 19.89
C GLU A 140 -0.85 12.23 19.10
N LYS A 141 -0.04 11.91 18.08
CA LYS A 141 -0.19 10.68 17.29
C LYS A 141 -0.09 9.43 18.17
N ALA A 142 0.96 9.36 19.00
CA ALA A 142 1.18 8.24 19.90
C ALA A 142 0.04 8.12 20.92
N LYS A 143 -0.40 9.24 21.50
CA LYS A 143 -1.53 9.27 22.44
C LYS A 143 -2.81 8.75 21.79
N ASN A 144 -3.14 9.20 20.58
CA ASN A 144 -4.35 8.77 19.87
C ASN A 144 -4.35 7.26 19.62
N ILE A 145 -3.23 6.70 19.15
CA ILE A 145 -3.06 5.25 18.95
C ILE A 145 -3.25 4.48 20.25
N ILE A 146 -2.62 4.93 21.34
CA ILE A 146 -2.73 4.30 22.67
C ILE A 146 -4.17 4.36 23.19
N GLU A 147 -4.82 5.52 23.06
CA GLU A 147 -6.22 5.69 23.47
C GLU A 147 -7.19 4.85 22.63
N ALA A 148 -6.94 4.72 21.32
CA ALA A 148 -7.74 3.89 20.44
C ALA A 148 -7.75 2.44 20.91
N GLU A 149 -6.57 1.92 21.26
CA GLU A 149 -6.43 0.55 21.76
C GLU A 149 -7.03 0.38 23.17
N ILE A 150 -6.69 1.25 24.11
CA ILE A 150 -7.12 1.13 25.52
C ILE A 150 -8.63 1.32 25.68
N PHE A 151 -9.23 2.24 24.92
CA PHE A 151 -10.64 2.58 25.03
C PHE A 151 -11.51 1.93 23.94
N ALA A 152 -10.93 1.05 23.12
CA ALA A 152 -11.59 0.44 21.96
C ALA A 152 -12.33 1.48 21.09
N ARG A 153 -11.73 2.67 20.93
CA ARG A 153 -12.28 3.70 20.03
C ARG A 153 -12.03 3.30 18.59
N PRO A 154 -12.85 3.79 17.65
CA PRO A 154 -12.56 3.60 16.25
C PRO A 154 -11.16 4.08 15.90
N LYS A 155 -10.38 3.22 15.24
CA LYS A 155 -9.06 3.53 14.73
C LYS A 155 -9.18 4.49 13.55
N THR A 156 -8.50 5.63 13.59
CA THR A 156 -8.57 6.58 12.49
C THR A 156 -7.59 6.19 11.39
N VAL A 157 -8.05 6.15 10.14
CA VAL A 157 -7.21 5.86 8.96
C VAL A 157 -7.31 7.05 8.01
N HIS A 158 -6.17 7.68 7.74
CA HIS A 158 -6.13 8.86 6.88
C HIS A 158 -5.73 8.47 5.45
N LEU A 159 -6.59 8.81 4.50
CA LEU A 159 -6.47 8.47 3.10
C LEU A 159 -6.03 9.69 2.28
N ALA A 160 -5.06 9.49 1.40
CA ALA A 160 -4.66 10.44 0.37
C ALA A 160 -4.96 9.85 -1.01
N ILE A 161 -5.94 10.40 -1.72
CA ILE A 161 -6.41 9.88 -3.00
C ILE A 161 -5.76 10.68 -4.12
N ILE A 162 -4.96 9.99 -4.93
CA ILE A 162 -4.21 10.55 -6.04
C ILE A 162 -4.87 10.09 -7.33
N GLY A 163 -5.39 11.04 -8.11
CA GLY A 163 -6.24 10.75 -9.25
C GLY A 163 -7.71 10.64 -8.83
N HIS A 164 -8.51 11.57 -9.30
CA HIS A 164 -9.97 11.63 -9.07
C HIS A 164 -10.76 11.58 -10.39
N GLY A 165 -10.23 10.86 -11.39
CA GLY A 165 -10.99 10.48 -12.60
C GLY A 165 -12.03 9.42 -12.29
N ASN A 166 -12.57 8.72 -13.30
CA ASN A 166 -13.70 7.80 -13.14
C ASN A 166 -13.60 6.84 -11.94
N VAL A 167 -12.47 6.14 -11.77
CA VAL A 167 -12.26 5.23 -10.63
C VAL A 167 -12.11 5.99 -9.31
N GLY A 168 -11.29 7.06 -9.31
CA GLY A 168 -10.97 7.81 -8.09
C GLY A 168 -12.16 8.60 -7.52
N SER A 169 -12.98 9.24 -8.36
CA SER A 169 -14.21 9.91 -7.91
C SER A 169 -15.20 8.90 -7.34
N THR A 170 -15.42 7.79 -8.07
CA THR A 170 -16.29 6.70 -7.61
C THR A 170 -15.81 6.12 -6.27
N LEU A 171 -14.49 5.98 -6.08
CA LEU A 171 -13.91 5.53 -4.81
C LEU A 171 -14.21 6.50 -3.68
N ILE A 172 -14.01 7.81 -3.90
CA ILE A 172 -14.29 8.84 -2.89
C ILE A 172 -15.75 8.72 -2.43
N ASP A 173 -16.69 8.68 -3.37
CA ASP A 173 -18.11 8.59 -3.06
C ASP A 173 -18.43 7.29 -2.29
N GLN A 174 -17.88 6.15 -2.71
CA GLN A 174 -18.06 4.87 -2.02
C GLN A 174 -17.52 4.87 -0.58
N VAL A 175 -16.37 5.51 -0.35
CA VAL A 175 -15.76 5.64 0.98
C VAL A 175 -16.63 6.52 1.87
N LEU A 176 -17.09 7.67 1.37
CA LEU A 176 -17.94 8.60 2.10
C LEU A 176 -19.27 7.94 2.49
N GLU A 177 -19.95 7.31 1.53
CA GLU A 177 -21.23 6.60 1.73
C GLU A 177 -21.12 5.47 2.76
N SER A 178 -20.01 4.73 2.75
CA SER A 178 -19.84 3.55 3.63
C SER A 178 -19.19 3.88 4.98
N SER A 179 -18.71 5.12 5.19
CA SER A 179 -17.84 5.50 6.31
C SER A 179 -18.48 5.24 7.68
N GLU A 180 -19.74 5.62 7.86
CA GLU A 180 -20.46 5.45 9.14
C GLU A 180 -20.70 3.97 9.47
N GLU A 181 -21.11 3.17 8.48
CA GLU A 181 -21.31 1.73 8.66
C GLU A 181 -20.01 1.03 9.04
N ILE A 182 -18.91 1.36 8.36
CA ILE A 182 -17.57 0.80 8.64
C ILE A 182 -17.09 1.21 10.03
N ARG A 183 -17.31 2.46 10.43
CA ARG A 183 -16.97 2.94 11.78
C ARG A 183 -17.72 2.17 12.86
N ASN A 184 -19.01 1.90 12.64
CA ASN A 184 -19.83 1.18 13.60
C ASN A 184 -19.51 -0.31 13.66
N ARG A 185 -19.41 -0.97 12.49
CA ARG A 185 -19.20 -2.42 12.37
C ARG A 185 -17.75 -2.85 12.61
N LYS A 186 -16.79 -2.13 12.04
CA LYS A 186 -15.37 -2.50 12.03
C LYS A 186 -14.49 -1.67 13.00
N LYS A 187 -15.06 -0.65 13.66
CA LYS A 187 -14.30 0.30 14.50
C LYS A 187 -13.14 0.95 13.74
N ILE A 188 -13.40 1.34 12.48
CA ILE A 188 -12.44 2.04 11.62
C ILE A 188 -13.07 3.36 11.17
N ASP A 189 -12.45 4.48 11.50
CA ASP A 189 -12.85 5.82 11.08
C ASP A 189 -12.02 6.25 9.87
N LEU A 190 -12.58 6.15 8.67
CA LEU A 190 -11.91 6.50 7.42
C LEU A 190 -12.02 8.00 7.17
N LYS A 191 -10.89 8.68 6.96
CA LYS A 191 -10.84 10.12 6.65
C LYS A 191 -10.05 10.38 5.39
N ILE A 192 -10.70 10.85 4.34
CA ILE A 192 -10.01 11.34 3.14
C ILE A 192 -9.45 12.72 3.46
N VAL A 193 -8.15 12.83 3.64
CA VAL A 193 -7.50 14.09 4.05
C VAL A 193 -6.79 14.80 2.92
N ALA A 194 -6.57 14.11 1.81
CA ALA A 194 -5.96 14.68 0.63
C ALA A 194 -6.62 14.12 -0.64
N VAL A 195 -6.89 15.00 -1.60
CA VAL A 195 -7.28 14.60 -2.95
C VAL A 195 -6.45 15.39 -3.95
N ALA A 196 -5.82 14.72 -4.91
CA ALA A 196 -4.90 15.34 -5.84
C ALA A 196 -5.15 14.93 -7.29
N ASN A 197 -4.80 15.82 -8.22
CA ASN A 197 -4.61 15.51 -9.64
C ASN A 197 -3.17 15.85 -10.07
N SER A 198 -2.91 15.91 -11.38
CA SER A 198 -1.57 16.21 -11.90
C SER A 198 -1.10 17.64 -11.62
N LYS A 199 -1.99 18.56 -11.21
CA LYS A 199 -1.67 19.99 -11.03
C LYS A 199 -1.81 20.45 -9.58
N LYS A 200 -2.89 20.04 -8.92
CA LYS A 200 -3.31 20.57 -7.62
C LYS A 200 -3.52 19.45 -6.59
N ILE A 201 -3.31 19.78 -5.32
CA ILE A 201 -3.66 18.96 -4.16
C ILE A 201 -4.53 19.76 -3.18
N ALA A 202 -5.69 19.21 -2.84
CA ALA A 202 -6.52 19.72 -1.76
C ALA A 202 -6.19 18.95 -0.48
N LEU A 203 -6.06 19.65 0.65
CA LEU A 203 -5.69 19.07 1.95
C LEU A 203 -6.67 19.54 3.02
N ASN A 204 -7.27 18.59 3.75
CA ASN A 204 -8.25 18.86 4.80
C ASN A 204 -8.00 17.91 5.99
N ARG A 205 -7.64 18.47 7.15
CA ARG A 205 -7.29 17.67 8.35
C ARG A 205 -8.50 16.91 8.89
N SER A 206 -9.69 17.52 8.81
CA SER A 206 -10.92 16.94 9.36
C SER A 206 -11.48 15.84 8.46
N GLY A 207 -11.05 15.78 7.21
CA GLY A 207 -11.58 14.91 6.17
C GLY A 207 -12.51 15.66 5.22
N PHE A 208 -12.52 15.27 3.96
CA PHE A 208 -13.48 15.77 2.96
C PHE A 208 -14.86 15.13 3.16
N SER A 209 -15.91 15.87 2.79
CA SER A 209 -17.31 15.44 2.73
C SER A 209 -17.82 15.34 1.29
N GLU A 210 -19.12 15.21 1.09
CA GLU A 210 -19.75 15.04 -0.24
C GLU A 210 -19.43 16.16 -1.24
N ASN A 211 -19.10 17.36 -0.76
CA ASN A 211 -18.67 18.53 -1.53
C ASN A 211 -17.17 18.55 -1.89
N TRP A 212 -16.48 17.40 -1.80
CA TRP A 212 -15.04 17.27 -2.04
C TRP A 212 -14.60 17.83 -3.41
N ASN A 213 -15.46 17.69 -4.41
CA ASN A 213 -15.22 18.16 -5.78
C ASN A 213 -15.05 19.68 -5.85
N GLU A 214 -15.87 20.44 -5.12
CA GLU A 214 -15.81 21.90 -5.07
C GLU A 214 -14.54 22.37 -4.36
N GLU A 215 -14.17 21.71 -3.27
CA GLU A 215 -12.95 22.03 -2.51
C GLU A 215 -11.66 21.84 -3.33
N ILE A 216 -11.65 20.87 -4.26
CA ILE A 216 -10.51 20.66 -5.17
C ILE A 216 -10.41 21.77 -6.23
N LEU A 217 -11.54 22.25 -6.74
CA LEU A 217 -11.55 23.30 -7.77
C LEU A 217 -10.89 24.58 -7.26
N VAL A 218 -11.15 24.93 -6.00
CA VAL A 218 -10.59 26.11 -5.32
C VAL A 218 -9.20 25.87 -4.72
N ALA A 219 -8.68 24.64 -4.75
CA ALA A 219 -7.33 24.37 -4.25
C ALA A 219 -6.27 25.07 -5.11
N GLU A 220 -5.29 25.70 -4.47
CA GLU A 220 -4.19 26.41 -5.15
C GLU A 220 -2.83 25.72 -4.97
N ARG A 221 -2.73 24.78 -4.02
CA ARG A 221 -1.46 24.12 -3.71
C ARG A 221 -1.01 23.22 -4.85
N PRO A 222 0.29 23.24 -5.22
CA PRO A 222 0.83 22.38 -6.26
C PRO A 222 0.77 20.91 -5.83
N SER A 223 0.42 20.03 -6.76
CA SER A 223 0.40 18.58 -6.51
C SER A 223 1.81 18.02 -6.39
N LYS A 224 2.36 18.05 -5.17
CA LYS A 224 3.69 17.56 -4.82
C LYS A 224 3.58 16.61 -3.63
N VAL A 225 4.35 15.53 -3.66
CA VAL A 225 4.34 14.52 -2.60
C VAL A 225 4.90 15.08 -1.29
N GLU A 226 5.83 16.02 -1.37
CA GLU A 226 6.40 16.73 -0.23
C GLU A 226 5.33 17.50 0.55
N GLU A 227 4.35 18.10 -0.13
CA GLU A 227 3.23 18.81 0.51
C GLU A 227 2.36 17.85 1.32
N LEU A 228 2.09 16.66 0.78
CA LEU A 228 1.33 15.62 1.48
C LEU A 228 2.09 15.11 2.71
N ILE A 229 3.40 14.86 2.58
CA ILE A 229 4.24 14.40 3.68
C ILE A 229 4.29 15.46 4.78
N ALA A 230 4.59 16.71 4.42
CA ALA A 230 4.65 17.84 5.35
C ALA A 230 3.32 18.03 6.08
N PHE A 231 2.20 17.99 5.34
CA PHE A 231 0.87 18.06 5.92
C PHE A 231 0.60 16.93 6.92
N SER A 232 0.98 15.69 6.60
CA SER A 232 0.79 14.54 7.51
C SER A 232 1.60 14.68 8.80
N GLN A 233 2.83 15.19 8.71
CA GLN A 233 3.74 15.35 9.85
C GLN A 233 3.28 16.52 10.75
N GLN A 234 2.96 17.67 10.15
CA GLN A 234 2.48 18.85 10.88
C GLN A 234 1.18 18.56 11.64
N ASN A 235 0.29 17.74 11.06
CA ASN A 235 -0.98 17.37 11.68
C ASN A 235 -0.92 16.08 12.49
N GLN A 236 0.26 15.45 12.60
CA GLN A 236 0.49 14.22 13.36
C GLN A 236 -0.48 13.08 12.98
N LEU A 237 -0.74 12.91 11.68
CA LEU A 237 -1.73 11.96 11.17
C LEU A 237 -1.27 10.49 11.33
N GLU A 238 -2.23 9.61 11.63
CA GLU A 238 -2.05 8.17 11.87
C GLU A 238 -2.60 7.27 10.77
N ASN A 239 -2.05 6.05 10.69
CA ASN A 239 -2.51 4.98 9.79
C ASN A 239 -2.69 5.47 8.34
N LEU A 240 -1.62 6.07 7.81
CA LEU A 240 -1.61 6.74 6.52
C LEU A 240 -1.70 5.74 5.37
N ILE A 241 -2.58 6.01 4.39
CA ILE A 241 -2.67 5.25 3.15
C ILE A 241 -2.70 6.22 1.98
N VAL A 242 -1.78 6.06 1.02
CA VAL A 242 -1.90 6.69 -0.31
C VAL A 242 -2.63 5.72 -1.24
N VAL A 243 -3.60 6.24 -1.98
CA VAL A 243 -4.34 5.51 -3.00
C VAL A 243 -4.03 6.11 -4.37
N ASP A 244 -3.30 5.39 -5.21
CA ASP A 244 -2.99 5.81 -6.58
C ASP A 244 -4.00 5.23 -7.58
N ASN A 245 -4.92 6.07 -8.03
CA ASN A 245 -5.89 5.77 -9.07
C ASN A 245 -5.52 6.43 -10.41
N THR A 246 -4.23 6.64 -10.67
CA THR A 246 -3.72 7.23 -11.91
C THR A 246 -3.16 6.17 -12.87
N ALA A 247 -2.77 6.61 -14.07
CA ALA A 247 -1.92 5.86 -14.99
C ALA A 247 -0.55 6.55 -15.16
N SER A 248 -0.07 7.23 -14.10
CA SER A 248 1.12 8.09 -14.19
C SER A 248 2.41 7.30 -13.94
N LYS A 249 3.33 7.31 -14.92
CA LYS A 249 4.71 6.82 -14.76
C LYS A 249 5.55 7.67 -13.81
N GLU A 250 5.25 8.95 -13.72
CA GLU A 250 5.99 9.87 -12.84
C GLU A 250 5.56 9.71 -11.38
N PHE A 251 4.27 9.49 -11.13
CA PHE A 251 3.77 9.38 -9.75
C PHE A 251 4.31 8.13 -9.04
N VAL A 252 4.40 6.99 -9.74
CA VAL A 252 4.88 5.73 -9.17
C VAL A 252 6.31 5.80 -8.62
N LYS A 253 7.14 6.74 -9.12
CA LYS A 253 8.50 6.98 -8.61
C LYS A 253 8.51 7.47 -7.16
N ASN A 254 7.40 8.02 -6.68
CA ASN A 254 7.27 8.51 -5.30
C ASN A 254 6.91 7.41 -4.30
N TYR A 255 6.58 6.20 -4.75
CA TYR A 255 6.16 5.11 -3.87
C TYR A 255 7.18 4.79 -2.76
N PRO A 256 8.50 4.66 -3.05
CA PRO A 256 9.52 4.50 -2.00
C PRO A 256 9.49 5.62 -0.95
N VAL A 257 9.49 6.88 -1.37
CA VAL A 257 9.52 8.05 -0.48
C VAL A 257 8.28 8.10 0.40
N LEU A 258 7.10 7.77 -0.14
CA LEU A 258 5.86 7.64 0.62
C LEU A 258 5.95 6.55 1.68
N ALA A 259 6.42 5.34 1.32
CA ALA A 259 6.60 4.24 2.26
C ALA A 259 7.59 4.60 3.39
N GLU A 260 8.71 5.24 3.04
CA GLU A 260 9.71 5.70 4.01
C GLU A 260 9.15 6.73 5.01
N ASN A 261 8.17 7.51 4.58
CA ASN A 261 7.46 8.51 5.38
C ASN A 261 6.17 7.97 6.04
N GLY A 262 5.98 6.66 6.08
CA GLY A 262 4.95 6.02 6.90
C GLY A 262 3.63 5.72 6.19
N PHE A 263 3.55 5.90 4.88
CA PHE A 263 2.34 5.57 4.12
C PHE A 263 2.34 4.11 3.69
N ASP A 264 1.22 3.43 3.91
CA ASP A 264 0.89 2.24 3.13
C ASP A 264 0.34 2.66 1.77
N LEU A 265 0.36 1.76 0.79
CA LEU A 265 -0.04 2.06 -0.57
C LEU A 265 -1.14 1.13 -1.06
N VAL A 266 -2.11 1.71 -1.75
CA VAL A 266 -3.09 1.00 -2.58
C VAL A 266 -3.02 1.58 -3.98
N SER A 267 -3.11 0.76 -5.01
CA SER A 267 -3.03 1.27 -6.38
C SER A 267 -3.87 0.49 -7.37
N SER A 268 -4.54 1.21 -8.28
CA SER A 268 -5.05 0.66 -9.54
C SER A 268 -4.09 0.93 -10.71
N ASN A 269 -2.92 1.51 -10.44
CA ASN A 269 -1.88 1.79 -11.40
C ASN A 269 -0.97 0.56 -11.57
N LYS A 270 -1.02 -0.04 -12.76
CA LYS A 270 -0.25 -1.24 -13.11
C LYS A 270 1.24 -0.98 -13.30
N ILE A 271 1.63 0.27 -13.54
CA ILE A 271 2.97 0.61 -14.02
C ILE A 271 4.04 0.14 -13.04
N PHE A 272 3.89 0.39 -11.74
CA PHE A 272 4.91 0.06 -10.75
C PHE A 272 5.28 -1.44 -10.78
N ASN A 273 4.28 -2.32 -10.86
CA ASN A 273 4.51 -3.77 -10.88
C ASN A 273 5.12 -4.29 -12.19
N THR A 274 5.18 -3.45 -13.22
CA THR A 274 5.76 -3.77 -14.53
C THR A 274 7.10 -3.07 -14.77
N LEU A 275 7.63 -2.37 -13.76
CA LEU A 275 8.99 -1.85 -13.77
C LEU A 275 10.02 -3.00 -13.74
N PRO A 276 11.29 -2.72 -14.07
CA PRO A 276 12.36 -3.71 -13.99
C PRO A 276 12.38 -4.42 -12.63
N ILE A 277 12.71 -5.72 -12.61
CA ILE A 277 12.68 -6.55 -11.40
C ILE A 277 13.52 -5.96 -10.25
N SER A 278 14.61 -5.27 -10.58
CA SER A 278 15.46 -4.59 -9.61
C SER A 278 14.72 -3.48 -8.86
N GLU A 279 13.95 -2.65 -9.56
CA GLU A 279 13.15 -1.57 -8.97
C GLU A 279 12.00 -2.14 -8.14
N TYR A 280 11.31 -3.17 -8.67
CA TYR A 280 10.25 -3.88 -7.96
C TYR A 280 10.76 -4.47 -6.63
N ARG A 281 11.87 -5.23 -6.66
CA ARG A 281 12.47 -5.86 -5.47
C ARG A 281 13.00 -4.82 -4.48
N ASN A 282 13.60 -3.73 -4.97
CA ASN A 282 14.06 -2.64 -4.10
C ASN A 282 12.89 -2.05 -3.30
N PHE A 283 11.76 -1.79 -3.94
CA PHE A 283 10.59 -1.28 -3.23
C PHE A 283 9.99 -2.29 -2.25
N ARG A 284 9.93 -3.58 -2.61
CA ARG A 284 9.54 -4.64 -1.66
C ARG A 284 10.44 -4.67 -0.42
N HIS A 285 11.74 -4.48 -0.60
CA HIS A 285 12.67 -4.37 0.51
C HIS A 285 12.38 -3.14 1.40
N ILE A 286 12.12 -1.98 0.79
CA ILE A 286 11.77 -0.75 1.52
C ILE A 286 10.48 -0.95 2.33
N LEU A 287 9.44 -1.53 1.72
CA LEU A 287 8.18 -1.86 2.39
C LEU A 287 8.42 -2.74 3.63
N ASN A 288 9.19 -3.83 3.48
CA ASN A 288 9.52 -4.72 4.60
C ASN A 288 10.30 -4.00 5.71
N LYS A 289 11.33 -3.24 5.34
CA LYS A 289 12.15 -2.47 6.29
C LYS A 289 11.34 -1.44 7.07
N LYS A 290 10.33 -0.84 6.43
CA LYS A 290 9.47 0.19 7.02
C LYS A 290 8.19 -0.36 7.62
N ASN A 291 8.00 -1.68 7.61
CA ASN A 291 6.76 -2.35 8.03
C ASN A 291 5.51 -1.74 7.34
N LYS A 292 5.62 -1.54 6.03
CA LYS A 292 4.57 -1.00 5.15
C LYS A 292 4.11 -2.05 4.16
N LYS A 293 2.90 -1.84 3.65
CA LYS A 293 2.26 -2.72 2.68
C LYS A 293 1.89 -1.96 1.42
N TYR A 294 1.93 -2.68 0.30
CA TYR A 294 1.46 -2.22 -0.99
C TYR A 294 0.49 -3.26 -1.56
N LEU A 295 -0.77 -2.87 -1.69
CA LEU A 295 -1.83 -3.69 -2.29
C LEU A 295 -2.30 -3.09 -3.62
N TYR A 296 -2.75 -3.95 -4.52
CA TYR A 296 -3.06 -3.57 -5.90
C TYR A 296 -3.91 -4.65 -6.57
N GLU A 297 -4.89 -5.22 -5.86
CA GLU A 297 -5.77 -6.28 -6.37
C GLU A 297 -6.31 -5.93 -7.76
N THR A 298 -6.66 -4.66 -7.93
CA THR A 298 -7.30 -4.15 -9.13
C THR A 298 -6.41 -4.02 -10.35
N ASN A 299 -5.10 -4.27 -10.20
CA ASN A 299 -4.18 -4.31 -11.33
C ASN A 299 -4.48 -5.49 -12.28
N VAL A 300 -5.08 -6.59 -11.79
CA VAL A 300 -5.49 -7.73 -12.61
C VAL A 300 -6.89 -8.20 -12.21
N GLY A 301 -7.84 -8.18 -13.16
CA GLY A 301 -9.22 -8.66 -12.90
C GLY A 301 -10.14 -7.65 -12.19
N ALA A 302 -9.78 -6.36 -12.17
CA ALA A 302 -10.58 -5.29 -11.57
C ALA A 302 -10.98 -5.56 -10.10
N GLY A 303 -12.23 -5.93 -9.81
CA GLY A 303 -12.68 -6.20 -8.44
C GLY A 303 -12.55 -7.66 -8.01
N LEU A 304 -12.08 -8.54 -8.90
CA LEU A 304 -12.00 -9.98 -8.63
C LEU A 304 -10.83 -10.29 -7.69
N PRO A 305 -10.99 -11.24 -6.73
CA PRO A 305 -9.96 -11.58 -5.76
C PRO A 305 -8.93 -12.54 -6.39
N LEU A 306 -8.11 -12.03 -7.29
CA LEU A 306 -7.16 -12.84 -8.07
C LEU A 306 -5.77 -12.84 -7.45
N ILE A 307 -5.20 -11.65 -7.23
CA ILE A 307 -3.84 -11.47 -6.73
C ILE A 307 -3.71 -12.05 -5.33
N ASP A 308 -4.68 -11.78 -4.45
CA ASP A 308 -4.67 -12.33 -3.09
C ASP A 308 -4.80 -13.86 -3.09
N THR A 309 -5.63 -14.42 -3.99
CA THR A 309 -5.76 -15.89 -4.11
C THR A 309 -4.44 -16.52 -4.55
N ILE A 310 -3.78 -15.95 -5.56
CA ILE A 310 -2.48 -16.43 -6.05
C ILE A 310 -1.42 -16.33 -4.96
N LYS A 311 -1.33 -15.19 -4.28
CA LYS A 311 -0.41 -15.00 -3.15
C LYS A 311 -0.62 -16.01 -2.04
N LEU A 312 -1.87 -16.29 -1.69
CA LEU A 312 -2.20 -17.22 -0.62
C LEU A 312 -1.79 -18.66 -0.98
N LEU A 313 -2.09 -19.09 -2.21
CA LEU A 313 -1.68 -20.40 -2.71
C LEU A 313 -0.15 -20.54 -2.68
N HIS A 314 0.56 -19.59 -3.27
CA HIS A 314 2.03 -19.56 -3.29
C HIS A 314 2.62 -19.57 -1.88
N LEU A 315 2.11 -18.71 -0.99
CA LEU A 315 2.55 -18.64 0.41
C LEU A 315 2.32 -19.96 1.18
N SER A 316 1.26 -20.70 0.85
CA SER A 316 0.95 -21.99 1.48
C SER A 316 1.85 -23.14 0.99
N GLY A 317 2.71 -22.89 0.00
CA GLY A 317 3.55 -23.90 -0.65
C GLY A 317 2.83 -24.70 -1.72
N GLU A 318 1.65 -24.25 -2.19
CA GLU A 318 0.98 -24.86 -3.33
C GLU A 318 1.77 -24.58 -4.62
N ASN A 319 1.92 -25.61 -5.43
CA ASN A 319 2.63 -25.51 -6.69
C ASN A 319 1.65 -25.08 -7.79
N ILE A 320 1.58 -23.78 -8.07
CA ILE A 320 0.80 -23.26 -9.20
C ILE A 320 1.54 -23.66 -10.48
N THR A 321 0.88 -24.44 -11.34
CA THR A 321 1.48 -24.97 -12.57
C THR A 321 1.13 -24.15 -13.81
N ARG A 322 -0.02 -23.47 -13.79
CA ARG A 322 -0.47 -22.62 -14.90
C ARG A 322 -1.51 -21.62 -14.45
N ILE A 323 -1.45 -20.41 -15.01
CA ILE A 323 -2.51 -19.42 -14.90
C ILE A 323 -2.91 -18.99 -16.31
N LYS A 324 -4.14 -19.29 -16.71
CA LYS A 324 -4.65 -19.00 -18.04
C LYS A 324 -5.96 -18.24 -17.97
N GLY A 325 -6.19 -17.28 -18.84
CA GLY A 325 -7.42 -16.50 -18.77
C GLY A 325 -7.62 -15.48 -19.86
N VAL A 326 -8.80 -14.85 -19.84
CA VAL A 326 -9.14 -13.67 -20.63
C VAL A 326 -9.06 -12.44 -19.72
N PHE A 327 -8.08 -11.58 -19.99
CA PHE A 327 -7.69 -10.48 -19.10
C PHE A 327 -8.23 -9.11 -19.54
N SER A 328 -8.72 -8.99 -20.77
CA SER A 328 -9.17 -7.72 -21.36
C SER A 328 -10.67 -7.77 -21.62
N GLY A 329 -11.42 -6.83 -21.05
CA GLY A 329 -12.85 -6.69 -21.31
C GLY A 329 -13.16 -6.30 -22.76
N SER A 330 -12.33 -5.44 -23.37
CA SER A 330 -12.44 -5.02 -24.77
C SER A 330 -12.29 -6.22 -25.71
N LEU A 331 -11.21 -6.99 -25.54
CA LEU A 331 -10.94 -8.17 -26.38
C LEU A 331 -11.92 -9.31 -26.08
N SER A 332 -12.36 -9.46 -24.83
CA SER A 332 -13.44 -10.37 -24.46
C SER A 332 -14.70 -10.05 -25.25
N TYR A 333 -15.16 -8.79 -25.23
CA TYR A 333 -16.32 -8.36 -26.01
C TYR A 333 -16.15 -8.62 -27.51
N ILE A 334 -15.02 -8.22 -28.10
CA ILE A 334 -14.76 -8.38 -29.53
C ILE A 334 -14.83 -9.85 -29.93
N PHE A 335 -14.09 -10.74 -29.26
CA PHE A 335 -14.01 -12.14 -29.67
C PHE A 335 -15.20 -13.00 -29.22
N ASN A 336 -15.91 -12.62 -28.15
CA ASN A 336 -17.19 -13.24 -27.78
C ASN A 336 -18.24 -13.01 -28.88
N ASN A 337 -18.25 -11.82 -29.49
CA ASN A 337 -19.16 -11.49 -30.58
C ASN A 337 -18.66 -12.05 -31.93
N PHE A 338 -17.40 -11.81 -32.28
CA PHE A 338 -16.83 -12.22 -33.57
C PHE A 338 -16.84 -13.73 -33.78
N SER A 339 -16.65 -14.53 -32.73
CA SER A 339 -16.66 -15.99 -32.84
C SER A 339 -18.03 -16.57 -33.15
N VAL A 340 -19.11 -15.89 -32.73
CA VAL A 340 -20.48 -16.44 -32.76
C VAL A 340 -21.35 -15.79 -33.84
N ARG A 341 -21.19 -14.49 -34.08
CA ARG A 341 -21.95 -13.76 -35.10
C ARG A 341 -21.38 -14.04 -36.48
N ASP A 342 -22.23 -14.18 -37.48
CA ASP A 342 -21.82 -14.26 -38.88
C ASP A 342 -21.58 -12.86 -39.46
N GLU A 343 -20.60 -12.16 -38.89
CA GLU A 343 -20.25 -10.78 -39.23
C GLU A 343 -18.73 -10.61 -39.34
N LYS A 344 -18.35 -9.56 -40.06
CA LYS A 344 -16.96 -9.15 -40.27
C LYS A 344 -16.34 -8.60 -38.99
N PHE A 345 -15.03 -8.81 -38.81
CA PHE A 345 -14.28 -8.32 -37.65
C PHE A 345 -14.36 -6.79 -37.53
N SER A 346 -14.24 -6.09 -38.66
CA SER A 346 -14.32 -4.64 -38.75
C SER A 346 -15.65 -4.09 -38.22
N THR A 347 -16.77 -4.77 -38.47
CA THR A 347 -18.09 -4.42 -37.93
C THR A 347 -18.12 -4.52 -36.41
N ILE A 348 -17.67 -5.65 -35.86
CA ILE A 348 -17.65 -5.88 -34.42
C ILE A 348 -16.73 -4.89 -33.70
N LEU A 349 -15.57 -4.59 -34.28
CA LEU A 349 -14.65 -3.62 -33.72
C LEU A 349 -15.21 -2.19 -33.75
N LYS A 350 -15.87 -1.79 -34.84
CA LYS A 350 -16.57 -0.49 -34.91
C LYS A 350 -17.66 -0.38 -33.85
N GLU A 351 -18.48 -1.41 -33.67
CA GLU A 351 -19.49 -1.43 -32.60
C GLU A 351 -18.86 -1.28 -31.21
N ALA A 352 -17.72 -1.94 -30.97
CA ALA A 352 -17.02 -1.84 -29.69
C ALA A 352 -16.50 -0.41 -29.43
N VAL A 353 -15.97 0.25 -30.46
CA VAL A 353 -15.53 1.65 -30.40
C VAL A 353 -16.71 2.58 -30.13
N GLU A 354 -17.83 2.43 -30.86
CA GLU A 354 -19.04 3.25 -30.72
C GLU A 354 -19.68 3.11 -29.33
N LYS A 355 -19.64 1.91 -28.76
CA LYS A 355 -20.13 1.62 -27.40
C LYS A 355 -19.14 2.07 -26.30
N GLY A 356 -17.95 2.55 -26.67
CA GLY A 356 -16.91 2.94 -25.73
C GLY A 356 -16.31 1.77 -24.94
N PHE A 357 -16.29 0.57 -25.53
CA PHE A 357 -15.68 -0.63 -24.92
C PHE A 357 -14.19 -0.76 -25.21
N THR A 358 -13.64 0.02 -26.13
CA THR A 358 -12.20 0.09 -26.41
C THR A 358 -11.62 1.38 -25.83
N GLU A 359 -10.29 1.44 -25.76
CA GLU A 359 -9.57 2.71 -25.64
C GLU A 359 -9.88 3.63 -26.83
N PRO A 360 -9.61 4.96 -26.72
CA PRO A 360 -9.81 5.89 -27.82
C PRO A 360 -9.12 5.47 -29.12
N ASP A 361 -7.98 4.78 -29.01
CA ASP A 361 -7.33 4.09 -30.11
C ASP A 361 -7.41 2.56 -29.88
N PRO A 362 -8.24 1.82 -30.62
CA PRO A 362 -8.45 0.39 -30.41
C PRO A 362 -7.19 -0.47 -30.64
N ARG A 363 -6.14 0.08 -31.27
CA ARG A 363 -4.86 -0.61 -31.43
C ARG A 363 -4.19 -0.86 -30.08
N GLU A 364 -4.45 -0.03 -29.09
CA GLU A 364 -3.90 -0.22 -27.73
C GLU A 364 -4.42 -1.53 -27.12
N ASP A 365 -5.71 -1.83 -27.27
CA ASP A 365 -6.32 -3.11 -26.87
C ASP A 365 -5.79 -4.27 -27.72
N LEU A 366 -5.87 -4.15 -29.06
CA LEU A 366 -5.49 -5.20 -30.01
C LEU A 366 -4.00 -5.57 -29.95
N SER A 367 -3.14 -4.68 -29.44
CA SER A 367 -1.71 -4.97 -29.27
C SER A 367 -1.43 -6.10 -28.28
N GLY A 368 -2.37 -6.43 -27.39
CA GLY A 368 -2.16 -7.38 -26.30
C GLY A 368 -1.27 -6.87 -25.16
N SER A 369 -0.76 -5.63 -25.24
CA SER A 369 0.18 -5.08 -24.26
C SER A 369 -0.40 -4.99 -22.84
N ASP A 370 -1.70 -4.68 -22.71
CA ASP A 370 -2.37 -4.65 -21.39
C ASP A 370 -2.47 -6.05 -20.76
N VAL A 371 -2.80 -7.06 -21.58
CA VAL A 371 -2.83 -8.47 -21.15
C VAL A 371 -1.44 -8.92 -20.72
N ALA A 372 -0.40 -8.56 -21.48
CA ALA A 372 0.99 -8.85 -21.14
C ALA A 372 1.42 -8.23 -19.81
N ARG A 373 1.07 -6.96 -19.55
CA ARG A 373 1.33 -6.30 -18.25
C ARG A 373 0.66 -7.02 -17.10
N LYS A 374 -0.60 -7.43 -17.26
CA LYS A 374 -1.36 -8.20 -16.26
C LYS A 374 -0.72 -9.56 -15.99
N LEU A 375 -0.29 -10.26 -17.02
CA LEU A 375 0.39 -11.54 -16.88
C LEU A 375 1.74 -11.40 -16.16
N LEU A 376 2.51 -10.35 -16.48
CA LEU A 376 3.74 -10.02 -15.79
C LEU A 376 3.52 -9.77 -14.30
N ILE A 377 2.45 -9.04 -13.94
CA ILE A 377 2.07 -8.82 -12.54
C ILE A 377 1.85 -10.16 -11.83
N LEU A 378 1.10 -11.09 -12.44
CA LEU A 378 0.86 -12.40 -11.84
C LEU A 378 2.15 -13.21 -11.69
N ALA A 379 3.05 -13.17 -12.68
CA ALA A 379 4.36 -13.79 -12.59
C ALA A 379 5.18 -13.26 -11.40
N ARG A 380 5.10 -11.95 -11.11
CA ARG A 380 5.76 -11.37 -9.92
C ARG A 380 5.21 -11.90 -8.60
N GLU A 381 3.93 -12.28 -8.55
CA GLU A 381 3.34 -12.85 -7.32
C GLU A 381 3.81 -14.27 -7.03
N LEU A 382 4.35 -14.95 -8.04
CA LEU A 382 5.01 -16.26 -7.93
C LEU A 382 6.54 -16.12 -7.78
N ASP A 383 7.03 -14.93 -7.42
CA ASP A 383 8.46 -14.59 -7.27
C ASP A 383 9.31 -14.72 -8.56
N LEU A 384 8.68 -14.85 -9.73
CA LEU A 384 9.37 -14.98 -11.01
C LEU A 384 10.06 -13.68 -11.44
N ILE A 385 11.22 -13.82 -12.06
CA ILE A 385 12.06 -12.70 -12.51
C ILE A 385 11.80 -12.28 -13.96
N ASN A 386 10.77 -12.80 -14.62
CA ASN A 386 10.39 -12.43 -15.98
C ASN A 386 10.35 -10.91 -16.19
N GLU A 387 10.84 -10.43 -17.31
CA GLU A 387 10.73 -9.05 -17.75
C GLU A 387 9.67 -8.92 -18.85
N PHE A 388 9.23 -7.69 -19.13
CA PHE A 388 8.23 -7.47 -20.19
C PHE A 388 8.69 -8.01 -21.55
N GLY A 389 10.01 -7.99 -21.83
CA GLY A 389 10.60 -8.54 -23.05
C GLY A 389 10.62 -10.07 -23.14
N ASP A 390 10.38 -10.79 -22.03
CA ASP A 390 10.29 -12.25 -22.02
C ASP A 390 8.91 -12.76 -22.50
N ILE A 391 7.94 -11.85 -22.68
CA ILE A 391 6.55 -12.20 -23.01
C ILE A 391 6.40 -12.35 -24.52
N LYS A 392 5.88 -13.49 -24.96
CA LYS A 392 5.53 -13.74 -26.37
C LYS A 392 4.14 -13.18 -26.64
N ILE A 393 4.08 -12.00 -27.26
CA ILE A 393 2.82 -11.30 -27.56
C ILE A 393 2.48 -11.44 -29.05
N GLU A 394 1.36 -12.09 -29.34
CA GLU A 394 0.71 -12.02 -30.64
C GLU A 394 -0.05 -10.69 -30.75
N ASN A 395 0.56 -9.73 -31.46
CA ASN A 395 -0.07 -8.45 -31.72
C ASN A 395 -1.07 -8.59 -32.87
N LEU A 396 -2.36 -8.39 -32.56
CA LEU A 396 -3.46 -8.53 -33.51
C LEU A 396 -3.54 -7.39 -34.54
N VAL A 397 -2.73 -6.34 -34.38
CA VAL A 397 -2.58 -5.27 -35.36
C VAL A 397 -1.46 -5.67 -36.34
N PRO A 398 -1.78 -5.91 -37.62
CA PRO A 398 -0.76 -6.24 -38.62
C PRO A 398 0.26 -5.12 -38.78
N GLU A 399 1.50 -5.45 -39.17
CA GLU A 399 2.63 -4.52 -39.11
C GLU A 399 2.40 -3.22 -39.91
N ASN A 400 1.77 -3.33 -41.07
CA ASN A 400 1.40 -2.21 -41.93
C ASN A 400 0.32 -1.27 -41.32
N PHE A 401 -0.36 -1.67 -40.24
CA PHE A 401 -1.37 -0.86 -39.54
C PHE A 401 -0.84 -0.21 -38.26
N ARG A 402 0.29 -0.68 -37.72
CA ARG A 402 0.80 -0.24 -36.40
C ARG A 402 1.20 1.24 -36.38
N ASN A 403 1.74 1.76 -37.48
CA ASN A 403 2.25 3.13 -37.58
C ASN A 403 1.26 4.13 -38.19
N LEU A 404 0.01 3.72 -38.46
CA LEU A 404 -1.01 4.60 -39.01
C LEU A 404 -1.45 5.66 -38.00
N THR A 405 -2.13 6.71 -38.46
CA THR A 405 -2.91 7.54 -37.53
C THR A 405 -4.14 6.75 -37.06
N LYS A 406 -4.72 7.16 -35.93
CA LYS A 406 -5.97 6.55 -35.44
C LYS A 406 -7.06 6.59 -36.51
N ASP A 407 -7.25 7.74 -37.16
CA ASP A 407 -8.33 7.93 -38.13
C ASP A 407 -8.11 7.08 -39.38
N ASP A 408 -6.86 6.97 -39.85
CA ASP A 408 -6.50 6.08 -40.96
C ASP A 408 -6.72 4.60 -40.61
N PHE A 409 -6.41 4.20 -39.38
CA PHE A 409 -6.66 2.85 -38.89
C PHE A 409 -8.15 2.52 -38.91
N ILE A 410 -8.98 3.44 -38.38
CA ILE A 410 -10.45 3.28 -38.34
C ILE A 410 -11.03 3.24 -39.77
N ALA A 411 -10.54 4.08 -40.68
CA ALA A 411 -10.98 4.11 -42.07
C ALA A 411 -10.67 2.81 -42.82
N ARG A 412 -9.57 2.14 -42.47
CA ARG A 412 -9.06 0.94 -43.15
C ARG A 412 -9.37 -0.37 -42.43
N LEU A 413 -10.28 -0.37 -41.45
CA LEU A 413 -10.62 -1.58 -40.67
C LEU A 413 -11.07 -2.76 -41.52
N SER A 414 -11.73 -2.53 -42.67
CA SER A 414 -12.19 -3.60 -43.55
C SER A 414 -11.05 -4.44 -44.14
N GLU A 415 -9.84 -3.89 -44.22
CA GLU A 415 -8.66 -4.64 -44.66
C GLU A 415 -8.21 -5.71 -43.66
N LEU A 416 -8.71 -5.64 -42.40
CA LEU A 416 -8.45 -6.67 -41.39
C LEU A 416 -9.38 -7.89 -41.55
N ASP A 417 -10.49 -7.74 -42.29
CA ASP A 417 -11.54 -8.76 -42.33
C ASP A 417 -11.05 -10.08 -42.93
N GLU A 418 -10.26 -10.04 -44.00
CA GLU A 418 -9.71 -11.24 -44.64
C GLU A 418 -8.85 -12.05 -43.67
N VAL A 419 -7.96 -11.38 -42.94
CA VAL A 419 -7.06 -12.00 -41.96
C VAL A 419 -7.87 -12.66 -40.83
N PHE A 420 -8.85 -11.96 -40.26
CA PHE A 420 -9.63 -12.52 -39.15
C PHE A 420 -10.66 -13.55 -39.61
N ASP A 421 -11.17 -13.47 -40.84
CA ASP A 421 -12.03 -14.50 -41.42
C ASP A 421 -11.27 -15.80 -41.64
N GLU A 422 -10.01 -15.75 -42.12
CA GLU A 422 -9.15 -16.94 -42.20
C GLU A 422 -8.92 -17.58 -40.83
N VAL A 423 -8.61 -16.76 -39.82
CA VAL A 423 -8.45 -17.24 -38.43
C VAL A 423 -9.76 -17.85 -37.92
N LYS A 424 -10.90 -17.23 -38.21
CA LYS A 424 -12.22 -17.73 -37.79
C LYS A 424 -12.58 -19.04 -38.48
N ASN A 425 -12.32 -19.16 -39.77
CA ASN A 425 -12.67 -20.33 -40.60
C ASN A 425 -11.72 -21.51 -40.39
N SER A 426 -10.49 -21.27 -39.93
CA SER A 426 -9.52 -22.33 -39.60
C SER A 426 -9.79 -23.04 -38.27
N GLN A 427 -10.80 -22.59 -37.53
CA GLN A 427 -11.19 -23.22 -36.25
C GLN A 427 -11.74 -24.62 -36.43
N GLN A 428 -11.55 -25.45 -35.40
CA GLN A 428 -12.23 -26.73 -35.31
C GLN A 428 -13.74 -26.54 -35.10
N LYS A 429 -14.53 -27.55 -35.46
CA LYS A 429 -15.97 -27.55 -35.23
C LYS A 429 -16.27 -27.41 -33.72
N ASN A 430 -17.24 -26.58 -33.37
CA ASN A 430 -17.64 -26.27 -31.99
C ASN A 430 -16.56 -25.57 -31.15
N HIS A 431 -15.62 -24.86 -31.77
CA HIS A 431 -14.69 -23.99 -31.07
C HIS A 431 -15.02 -22.50 -31.27
N VAL A 432 -14.47 -21.68 -30.37
CA VAL A 432 -14.57 -20.23 -30.40
C VAL A 432 -13.19 -19.59 -30.16
N LEU A 433 -12.99 -18.37 -30.66
CA LEU A 433 -11.76 -17.62 -30.48
C LEU A 433 -11.78 -16.88 -29.15
N ARG A 434 -10.67 -16.94 -28.41
CA ARG A 434 -10.46 -16.16 -27.19
C ARG A 434 -9.05 -15.60 -27.18
N PHE A 435 -8.93 -14.30 -26.89
CA PHE A 435 -7.63 -13.69 -26.67
C PHE A 435 -7.20 -13.88 -25.22
N THR A 436 -6.18 -14.71 -25.01
CA THR A 436 -5.79 -15.19 -23.69
C THR A 436 -4.39 -14.77 -23.30
N GLY A 437 -4.19 -14.56 -21.99
CA GLY A 437 -2.87 -14.63 -21.36
C GLY A 437 -2.67 -16.02 -20.74
N ASP A 438 -1.46 -16.54 -20.81
CA ASP A 438 -1.11 -17.88 -20.39
C ASP A 438 0.29 -17.88 -19.74
N LEU A 439 0.32 -18.02 -18.42
CA LEU A 439 1.54 -18.18 -17.63
C LEU A 439 1.68 -19.67 -17.32
N HIS A 440 2.71 -20.30 -17.86
CA HIS A 440 2.90 -21.75 -17.79
C HIS A 440 4.39 -22.13 -17.77
N GLY A 441 4.68 -23.42 -17.83
CA GLY A 441 6.03 -23.98 -17.71
C GLY A 441 6.33 -24.42 -16.27
N ASP A 442 7.61 -24.55 -15.93
CA ASP A 442 8.02 -24.83 -14.56
C ASP A 442 8.08 -23.53 -13.75
N LEU A 443 6.95 -23.17 -13.14
CA LEU A 443 6.79 -21.94 -12.35
C LEU A 443 7.53 -21.99 -10.99
N GLN A 444 8.26 -23.07 -10.69
CA GLN A 444 9.19 -23.12 -9.55
C GLN A 444 10.60 -22.62 -9.91
N GLN A 445 10.91 -22.44 -11.20
CA GLN A 445 12.18 -21.89 -11.67
C GLN A 445 12.20 -20.35 -11.56
N GLU A 446 13.33 -19.74 -11.91
CA GLU A 446 13.45 -18.28 -11.90
C GLU A 446 12.48 -17.58 -12.88
N LYS A 447 12.18 -18.21 -14.02
CA LYS A 447 11.29 -17.65 -15.06
C LYS A 447 10.27 -18.69 -15.51
N GLY A 448 9.04 -18.24 -15.69
CA GLY A 448 7.99 -18.98 -16.40
C GLY A 448 7.91 -18.60 -17.88
N GLU A 449 7.08 -19.29 -18.63
CA GLU A 449 6.69 -18.93 -19.99
C GLU A 449 5.42 -18.07 -19.95
N LEU A 450 5.45 -16.93 -20.65
CA LEU A 450 4.34 -15.98 -20.72
C LEU A 450 3.92 -15.81 -22.18
N ASP A 451 2.76 -16.33 -22.53
CA ASP A 451 2.16 -16.20 -23.86
C ASP A 451 0.91 -15.31 -23.81
N VAL A 452 0.78 -14.41 -24.78
CA VAL A 452 -0.41 -13.60 -25.00
C VAL A 452 -0.83 -13.78 -26.44
N LYS A 453 -1.93 -14.47 -26.69
CA LYS A 453 -2.31 -14.90 -28.05
C LYS A 453 -3.79 -15.16 -28.23
N LEU A 454 -4.22 -15.14 -29.48
CA LEU A 454 -5.54 -15.56 -29.91
C LEU A 454 -5.55 -17.08 -30.06
N ILE A 455 -6.43 -17.76 -29.32
CA ILE A 455 -6.53 -19.22 -29.34
C ILE A 455 -7.94 -19.67 -29.69
N SER A 456 -8.03 -20.85 -30.29
CA SER A 456 -9.27 -21.58 -30.49
C SER A 456 -9.50 -22.51 -29.29
N VAL A 457 -10.65 -22.39 -28.62
CA VAL A 457 -11.02 -23.22 -27.46
C VAL A 457 -12.39 -23.88 -27.68
N PRO A 458 -12.66 -25.06 -27.07
CA PRO A 458 -13.98 -25.67 -27.10
C PRO A 458 -15.05 -24.73 -26.57
N ALA A 459 -16.19 -24.61 -27.26
CA ALA A 459 -17.28 -23.71 -26.89
C ALA A 459 -17.92 -24.07 -25.54
N ASP A 460 -17.81 -25.32 -25.12
CA ASP A 460 -18.29 -25.85 -23.84
C ASP A 460 -17.26 -25.72 -22.69
N SER A 461 -16.01 -25.33 -22.98
CA SER A 461 -15.01 -25.04 -21.95
C SER A 461 -15.35 -23.77 -21.14
N ALA A 462 -14.74 -23.60 -19.96
CA ALA A 462 -14.97 -22.40 -19.13
C ALA A 462 -14.62 -21.10 -19.88
N LEU A 463 -13.51 -21.09 -20.64
CA LEU A 463 -13.14 -19.99 -21.54
C LEU A 463 -14.14 -19.81 -22.70
N GLY A 464 -14.64 -20.91 -23.26
CA GLY A 464 -15.60 -20.91 -24.37
C GLY A 464 -16.96 -20.31 -24.00
N GLN A 465 -17.40 -20.53 -22.76
CA GLN A 465 -18.70 -20.07 -22.25
C GLN A 465 -18.72 -18.60 -21.81
N LEU A 466 -17.59 -17.89 -21.88
CA LEU A 466 -17.49 -16.47 -21.52
C LEU A 466 -18.47 -15.60 -22.31
N LYS A 467 -19.11 -14.63 -21.64
CA LYS A 467 -20.11 -13.74 -22.23
C LYS A 467 -19.75 -12.27 -22.01
N GLY A 468 -20.31 -11.41 -22.86
CA GLY A 468 -20.16 -9.97 -22.73
C GLY A 468 -18.70 -9.53 -22.71
N SER A 469 -18.34 -8.74 -21.71
CA SER A 469 -16.98 -8.24 -21.46
C SER A 469 -16.36 -8.84 -20.19
N ASP A 470 -16.89 -9.97 -19.72
CA ASP A 470 -16.38 -10.63 -18.51
C ASP A 470 -14.93 -11.08 -18.70
N SER A 471 -14.22 -11.16 -17.58
CA SER A 471 -12.91 -11.79 -17.48
C SER A 471 -13.04 -13.12 -16.75
N ILE A 472 -12.14 -14.03 -17.08
CA ILE A 472 -12.08 -15.37 -16.49
C ILE A 472 -10.62 -15.74 -16.31
N PHE A 473 -10.31 -16.34 -15.16
CA PHE A 473 -8.99 -16.84 -14.81
C PHE A 473 -9.13 -18.28 -14.33
N GLU A 474 -8.34 -19.17 -14.93
CA GLU A 474 -8.16 -20.56 -14.55
C GLU A 474 -6.79 -20.68 -13.89
N ILE A 475 -6.76 -21.11 -12.63
CA ILE A 475 -5.55 -21.33 -11.85
C ILE A 475 -5.39 -22.84 -11.65
N TYR A 476 -4.40 -23.42 -12.33
CA TYR A 476 -4.04 -24.82 -12.21
C TYR A 476 -2.94 -24.97 -11.18
N THR A 477 -3.01 -26.04 -10.40
CA THR A 477 -2.05 -26.35 -9.34
C THR A 477 -1.79 -27.84 -9.32
N GLU A 478 -0.72 -28.27 -8.67
CA GLU A 478 -0.40 -29.69 -8.49
C GLU A 478 -1.50 -30.43 -7.74
N SER A 479 -2.04 -29.84 -6.67
CA SER A 479 -3.09 -30.48 -5.86
C SER A 479 -4.44 -30.60 -6.59
N TYR A 480 -4.78 -29.65 -7.45
CA TYR A 480 -6.06 -29.64 -8.18
C TYR A 480 -5.98 -30.29 -9.56
N GLY A 481 -4.77 -30.53 -10.09
CA GLY A 481 -4.52 -31.16 -11.38
C GLY A 481 -5.23 -30.44 -12.52
N GLU A 482 -6.00 -31.20 -13.32
CA GLU A 482 -6.73 -30.72 -14.50
C GLU A 482 -8.01 -29.93 -14.16
N ASN A 483 -8.41 -29.83 -12.89
CA ASN A 483 -9.61 -29.10 -12.47
C ASN A 483 -9.20 -27.74 -11.87
N PRO A 484 -9.07 -26.67 -12.67
CA PRO A 484 -8.55 -25.40 -12.17
C PRO A 484 -9.53 -24.72 -11.22
N ILE A 485 -9.00 -23.85 -10.37
CA ILE A 485 -9.80 -22.85 -9.68
C ILE A 485 -10.20 -21.80 -10.72
N VAL A 486 -11.51 -21.58 -10.89
CA VAL A 486 -12.05 -20.63 -11.86
C VAL A 486 -12.59 -19.39 -11.14
N ILE A 487 -12.05 -18.23 -11.50
CA ILE A 487 -12.53 -16.92 -11.04
C ILE A 487 -13.09 -16.16 -12.24
N MET A 488 -14.37 -15.80 -12.21
CA MET A 488 -15.06 -15.13 -13.32
C MET A 488 -15.89 -13.95 -12.82
N GLY A 489 -15.91 -12.88 -13.62
CA GLY A 489 -16.83 -11.75 -13.44
C GLY A 489 -16.40 -10.53 -14.26
N ALA A 490 -17.01 -9.39 -13.98
CA ALA A 490 -16.71 -8.15 -14.69
C ALA A 490 -15.23 -7.75 -14.51
N GLY A 491 -14.48 -7.75 -15.61
CA GLY A 491 -13.04 -7.44 -15.63
C GLY A 491 -12.69 -5.96 -15.78
N ALA A 492 -13.70 -5.09 -15.91
CA ALA A 492 -13.56 -3.66 -16.08
C ALA A 492 -14.79 -2.90 -15.56
N GLY A 493 -14.63 -1.61 -15.31
CA GLY A 493 -15.72 -0.70 -14.91
C GLY A 493 -15.44 0.04 -13.62
N ALA A 494 -15.66 1.35 -13.62
CA ALA A 494 -15.27 2.25 -12.54
C ALA A 494 -15.80 1.83 -11.17
N LYS A 495 -17.06 1.39 -11.08
CA LYS A 495 -17.69 0.95 -9.82
C LYS A 495 -17.03 -0.30 -9.23
N VAL A 496 -16.74 -1.29 -10.07
CA VAL A 496 -16.16 -2.58 -9.66
C VAL A 496 -14.69 -2.40 -9.30
N THR A 497 -13.93 -1.66 -10.11
CA THR A 497 -12.53 -1.32 -9.81
C THR A 497 -12.44 -0.49 -8.52
N ALA A 498 -13.24 0.57 -8.36
CA ALA A 498 -13.26 1.37 -7.14
C ALA A 498 -13.60 0.52 -5.90
N ARG A 499 -14.51 -0.45 -6.05
CA ARG A 499 -14.85 -1.37 -4.94
C ARG A 499 -13.68 -2.28 -4.58
N GLY A 500 -12.93 -2.77 -5.56
CA GLY A 500 -11.70 -3.54 -5.32
C GLY A 500 -10.63 -2.72 -4.61
N VAL A 501 -10.40 -1.47 -5.05
CA VAL A 501 -9.49 -0.53 -4.38
C VAL A 501 -9.94 -0.26 -2.95
N PHE A 502 -11.24 -0.09 -2.73
CA PHE A 502 -11.80 0.09 -1.40
C PHE A 502 -11.60 -1.17 -0.53
N GLY A 503 -11.74 -2.36 -1.11
CA GLY A 503 -11.38 -3.63 -0.46
C GLY A 503 -9.94 -3.63 0.04
N ASP A 504 -8.98 -3.19 -0.78
CA ASP A 504 -7.57 -3.04 -0.39
C ASP A 504 -7.37 -2.05 0.75
N ILE A 505 -8.03 -0.90 0.71
CA ILE A 505 -8.01 0.08 1.81
C ILE A 505 -8.48 -0.57 3.11
N LEU A 506 -9.58 -1.33 3.06
CA LEU A 506 -10.12 -2.02 4.24
C LEU A 506 -9.22 -3.15 4.72
N ARG A 507 -8.63 -3.95 3.83
CA ARG A 507 -7.63 -4.98 4.19
C ARG A 507 -6.44 -4.36 4.91
N LEU A 508 -5.94 -3.23 4.42
CA LEU A 508 -4.92 -2.48 5.12
C LEU A 508 -5.43 -1.91 6.43
N SER A 509 -6.69 -1.55 6.55
CA SER A 509 -7.23 -0.96 7.77
C SER A 509 -7.54 -1.99 8.86
N GLU A 510 -7.92 -3.23 8.48
CA GLU A 510 -8.29 -4.34 9.36
C GLU A 510 -7.10 -5.22 9.77
N ASN A 511 -6.18 -5.56 8.84
CA ASN A 511 -4.95 -6.30 9.16
C ASN A 511 -3.91 -5.42 9.88
N LYS A 512 -4.37 -4.34 10.50
CA LYS A 512 -3.60 -3.44 11.34
C LYS A 512 -4.23 -3.42 12.73
#